data_AF-A0A0F8WP63-F1
#
_entry.id   AF-A0A0F8WP63-F1
#
_cell.length_a   1.000
_cell.length_b   1.000
_cell.length_c   1.000
_cell.angle_alpha   90.00
_cell.angle_beta   90.00
_cell.angle_gamma   90.00
#
_symmetry.space_group_name_H-M   'P 1'
#
loop_
_entity.id
_entity.type
_entity.pdbx_description
1 polymer ?
#
loop_
_entity_poly.entity_id
_entity_poly.type
_entity_poly.pdbx_seq_one_letter_code
_entity_poly.pdbx_strand_id
1 'polypeptide(L)' 'AGRQRSRGAAKRELNMEGDDGLVSYMEGIAWNSDNPKALMDEHPLAYKDLDQVMEDQKDLCRPVHTLRAVLNYKGT' A
#
# COMPACT_ATOMS: atom_id res chain seq x y z
N ALA A 1 -2.11 -6.24 6.58
CA ALA A 1 -3.19 -5.23 6.44
C ALA A 1 -4.41 -5.86 5.78
N GLY A 2 -5.60 -5.67 6.34
CA GLY A 2 -6.82 -6.11 5.68
C GLY A 2 -7.07 -5.26 4.43
N ARG A 3 -7.54 -5.87 3.34
CA ARG A 3 -7.98 -5.12 2.16
C ARG A 3 -9.27 -4.36 2.50
N GLN A 4 -9.35 -3.11 2.04
CA GLN A 4 -10.60 -2.34 2.02
C GLN A 4 -11.23 -2.32 0.62
N ARG A 5 -10.44 -2.62 -0.42
CA ARG A 5 -10.93 -2.79 -1.80
C ARG A 5 -10.56 -4.17 -2.36
N SER A 6 -11.45 -4.72 -3.18
CA SER A 6 -11.13 -5.92 -3.97
C SER A 6 -10.02 -5.60 -4.98
N ARG A 7 -9.29 -6.62 -5.45
CA ARG A 7 -8.23 -6.43 -6.46
C ARG A 7 -8.78 -5.79 -7.74
N GLY A 8 -9.96 -6.20 -8.18
CA GLY A 8 -10.61 -5.65 -9.37
C GLY A 8 -11.14 -4.23 -9.17
N ALA A 9 -11.58 -3.86 -7.97
CA ALA A 9 -11.95 -2.48 -7.63
C ALA A 9 -10.71 -1.59 -7.60
N ALA A 10 -9.64 -2.02 -6.92
CA ALA A 10 -8.37 -1.28 -6.85
C ALA A 10 -7.80 -0.95 -8.25
N LYS A 11 -7.78 -1.93 -9.16
CA LYS A 11 -7.33 -1.72 -10.55
C LYS A 11 -8.18 -0.74 -11.37
N ARG A 12 -9.47 -0.59 -11.03
CA ARG A 12 -10.41 0.25 -11.80
C ARG A 12 -10.58 1.64 -11.22
N GLU A 13 -10.48 1.78 -9.90
CA GLU A 13 -10.91 2.97 -9.16
C GLU A 13 -9.75 3.79 -8.60
N LEU A 14 -8.56 3.19 -8.42
CA LEU A 14 -7.42 3.91 -7.86
C LEU A 14 -6.60 4.55 -8.97
N ASN A 15 -5.98 5.68 -8.61
CA ASN A 15 -5.25 6.50 -9.56
C ASN A 15 -3.78 6.06 -9.62
N MET A 16 -3.19 6.18 -10.79
CA MET A 16 -1.74 5.99 -10.96
C MET A 16 -0.96 7.21 -10.50
N GLU A 17 -1.46 8.40 -10.85
CA GLU A 17 -0.81 9.70 -10.64
C GLU A 17 -1.65 10.61 -9.74
N GLY A 18 -1.10 11.78 -9.40
CA GLY A 18 -1.66 12.73 -8.44
C GLY A 18 -1.26 12.43 -7.00
N ASP A 19 -1.66 13.30 -6.08
CA ASP A 19 -1.26 13.24 -4.67
C ASP A 19 -1.65 11.92 -4.00
N ASP A 20 -2.79 11.36 -4.39
CA ASP A 20 -3.31 10.06 -3.94
C ASP A 20 -3.01 8.90 -4.91
N GLY A 21 -2.16 9.12 -5.92
CA GLY A 21 -1.80 8.13 -6.92
C GLY A 21 -0.69 7.19 -6.47
N LEU A 22 -0.65 5.99 -7.06
CA LEU A 22 0.39 4.99 -6.79
C LEU A 22 1.81 5.57 -6.83
N VAL A 23 2.11 6.43 -7.80
CA VAL A 23 3.43 7.03 -7.96
C VAL A 23 3.81 7.92 -6.76
N SER A 24 2.88 8.75 -6.28
CA SER A 24 3.07 9.59 -5.08
C SER A 24 3.37 8.73 -3.85
N TYR A 25 2.60 7.66 -3.66
CA TYR A 25 2.82 6.71 -2.58
C TYR A 25 4.16 5.94 -2.66
N MET A 26 4.76 5.86 -3.84
CA MET A 26 6.04 5.18 -4.06
C MET A 26 7.24 6.14 -4.05
N GLU A 27 7.02 7.43 -3.77
CA GLU A 27 8.12 8.40 -3.69
C GLU A 27 9.17 7.98 -2.65
N GLY A 28 10.43 7.94 -3.07
CA GLY A 28 11.55 7.52 -2.23
C GLY A 28 11.63 6.01 -1.94
N ILE A 29 10.77 5.20 -2.58
CA ILE A 29 10.79 3.74 -2.52
C ILE A 29 11.23 3.23 -3.90
N ALA A 30 12.16 2.29 -3.98
CA ALA A 30 12.45 1.60 -5.24
C ALA A 30 11.32 0.61 -5.56
N TRP A 31 10.83 0.55 -6.80
CA TRP A 31 9.70 -0.33 -7.14
C TRP A 31 9.66 -0.71 -8.62
N ASN A 32 8.78 -1.64 -9.02
CA ASN A 32 8.55 -2.05 -10.42
C ASN A 32 7.89 -0.93 -11.26
N SER A 33 8.57 0.20 -11.41
CA SER A 33 8.09 1.35 -12.18
C SER A 33 7.99 1.06 -13.68
N ASP A 34 8.61 -0.02 -14.16
CA ASP A 34 8.53 -0.54 -15.52
C ASP A 34 7.17 -1.22 -15.82
N ASN A 35 6.48 -1.73 -14.80
CA ASN A 35 5.14 -2.30 -14.92
C ASN A 35 4.20 -1.84 -13.79
N PRO A 36 3.88 -0.54 -13.73
CA PRO A 36 3.15 0.02 -12.59
C PRO A 36 1.69 -0.45 -12.55
N LYS A 37 1.11 -0.80 -13.70
CA LYS A 37 -0.26 -1.38 -13.79
C LYS A 37 -0.39 -2.71 -13.06
N ALA A 38 0.68 -3.51 -13.00
CA ALA A 38 0.69 -4.78 -12.28
C ALA A 38 0.66 -4.61 -10.75
N LEU A 39 0.92 -3.41 -10.25
CA LEU A 39 0.89 -3.07 -8.83
C LEU A 39 -0.38 -2.32 -8.40
N MET A 40 -1.30 -2.01 -9.31
CA MET A 40 -2.53 -1.30 -8.97
C MET A 40 -3.42 -2.06 -7.98
N ASP A 41 -3.40 -3.40 -7.96
CA ASP A 41 -4.09 -4.16 -6.91
C ASP A 41 -3.38 -4.15 -5.56
N GLU A 42 -2.14 -3.66 -5.50
CA GLU A 42 -1.34 -3.48 -4.28
C GLU A 42 -1.18 -2.01 -3.88
N HIS A 43 -1.89 -1.09 -4.55
CA HIS A 43 -1.88 0.33 -4.20
C HIS A 43 -2.19 0.51 -2.69
N PRO A 44 -1.51 1.40 -1.96
CA PRO A 44 -1.72 1.56 -0.51
C PRO A 44 -3.18 1.78 -0.11
N LEU A 45 -3.92 2.60 -0.84
CA LEU A 45 -5.36 2.81 -0.67
C LEU A 45 -6.25 1.57 -0.93
N ALA A 46 -5.73 0.46 -1.45
CA ALA A 46 -6.46 -0.80 -1.49
C ALA A 46 -6.53 -1.50 -0.12
N TYR A 47 -5.68 -1.10 0.82
CA TYR A 47 -5.58 -1.62 2.18
C TYR A 47 -6.13 -0.65 3.21
N LYS A 48 -6.54 -1.18 4.37
CA LYS A 48 -6.86 -0.36 5.55
C LYS A 48 -5.63 0.42 6.01
N ASP A 49 -5.88 1.57 6.61
CA ASP A 49 -4.85 2.33 7.33
C ASP A 49 -4.21 1.44 8.40
N LEU A 50 -2.88 1.31 8.33
CA LEU A 50 -2.14 0.47 9.26
C LEU A 50 -2.12 1.08 10.66
N ASP A 51 -2.08 2.41 10.78
CA ASP A 51 -2.05 3.08 12.08
C ASP A 51 -3.36 2.82 12.84
N GLN A 52 -4.50 2.89 12.14
CA GLN A 52 -5.79 2.51 12.73
C GLN A 52 -5.82 1.03 13.14
N VAL A 53 -5.28 0.13 12.29
CA VAL A 53 -5.22 -1.30 12.63
C VAL A 53 -4.39 -1.55 13.89
N MET A 54 -3.28 -0.83 14.06
CA MET A 54 -2.45 -0.97 15.25
C MET A 54 -3.11 -0.37 16.50
N GLU A 55 -3.79 0.78 16.36
CA GLU A 55 -4.54 1.42 17.45
C GLU A 55 -5.68 0.52 17.96
N ASP A 56 -6.42 -0.12 17.05
CA ASP A 56 -7.50 -1.06 17.39
C ASP A 56 -7.01 -2.31 18.15
N GLN A 57 -5.70 -2.61 18.08
CA GLN A 57 -5.09 -3.79 18.72
C GLN A 57 -4.24 -3.47 19.95
N LYS A 58 -4.27 -2.23 20.45
CA LYS A 58 -3.39 -1.76 21.54
C LYS A 58 -3.53 -2.53 22.87
N ASP A 59 -4.65 -3.21 23.08
CA ASP A 59 -4.92 -4.05 24.25
C ASP A 59 -4.36 -5.47 24.09
N LEU A 60 -4.08 -5.90 22.86
CA LEU A 60 -3.59 -7.24 22.52
C LEU A 60 -2.10 -7.28 22.19
N CYS A 61 -1.55 -6.21 21.62
CA CYS A 61 -0.15 -6.16 21.23
C CYS A 61 0.45 -4.76 21.40
N ARG A 62 1.79 -4.70 21.40
CA ARG A 62 2.54 -3.44 21.44
C ARG A 62 3.56 -3.41 20.29
N PRO A 63 3.76 -2.26 19.62
CA PRO A 63 4.84 -2.11 18.66
C PRO A 63 6.20 -2.30 19.34
N VAL A 64 7.07 -3.10 18.73
CA VAL A 64 8.49 -3.20 19.15
C VAL A 64 9.33 -2.29 18.28
N HIS A 65 9.09 -2.31 16.96
CA HIS A 65 9.75 -1.46 15.98
C HIS A 65 8.77 -1.09 14.86
N THR A 66 8.99 0.07 14.25
CA THR A 66 8.30 0.51 13.02
C THR A 66 9.30 0.47 11.88
N LEU A 67 8.92 -0.18 10.78
CA LEU A 67 9.74 -0.29 9.58
C LEU A 67 9.18 0.59 8.48
N ARG A 68 10.06 1.25 7.73
CA ARG A 68 9.71 1.99 6.51
C ARG A 68 10.17 1.19 5.29
N ALA A 69 9.30 1.06 4.30
CA ALA A 69 9.65 0.43 3.04
C ALA A 69 10.70 1.26 2.29
N VAL A 70 11.69 0.58 1.71
CA VAL A 70 12.68 1.18 0.80
C VAL A 70 12.66 0.52 -0.58
N LEU A 71 12.03 -0.66 -0.68
CA LEU A 71 11.85 -1.42 -1.91
C LEU A 71 10.47 -2.10 -1.88
N ASN A 72 9.73 -1.97 -2.97
CA ASN A 72 8.50 -2.72 -3.24
C ASN A 72 8.65 -3.42 -4.60
N TYR A 73 9.03 -4.70 -4.55
CA TYR A 73 9.22 -5.51 -5.76
C TYR A 73 8.26 -6.70 -5.76
N LYS A 74 7.46 -6.83 -6.82
CA LYS A 74 6.57 -7.97 -7.04
C LYS A 74 7.13 -8.80 -8.20
N GLY A 75 7.54 -10.03 -7.89
CA GLY A 75 7.97 -10.98 -8.92
C GLY A 75 6.83 -11.25 -9.90
N THR A 76 7.14 -11.15 -11.19
CA THR A 76 6.24 -11.50 -12.30
C THR A 76 6.30 -12.98 -12.61
#